data_AF-A0A1C6NFH8-F1
#
_entry.id   AF-A0A1C6NFH8-F1
#
_cell.length_a   1.000
_cell.length_b   1.000
_cell.length_c   1.000
_cell.angle_alpha   90.00
_cell.angle_beta   90.00
_cell.angle_gamma   90.00
#
_symmetry.space_group_name_H-M   'P 1'
#
loop_
_entity.id
_entity.type
_entity.pdbx_description
1 polymer ?
#
loop_
_entity_poly.entity_id
_entity_poly.type
_entity_poly.pdbx_seq_one_letter_code
_entity_poly.pdbx_strand_id
1 'polypeptide(L)'
;MAKKSDRTGAHSPGVSIPAGGEAQGAHRRRKPRATKKKSSKLLRKASSTALRAVDDFNNLRQAKRAFDCIEDLLIPHNPHAIEMIYFEPGDLRPLVTAANEEVRRHMAKLRKAVEGVHELLLATREDSLVRSGLIEQA
;
A
#
# COMPACT_ATOMS: atom_id res chain seq x y z
N MET A 1 22.05 -1.29 44.62
CA MET A 1 21.88 -0.02 45.38
C MET A 1 20.58 0.64 44.96
N ALA A 2 19.81 1.11 45.95
CA ALA A 2 18.50 1.76 45.88
C ALA A 2 18.51 3.02 44.96
N LYS A 3 17.40 3.56 44.45
CA LYS A 3 16.20 4.01 45.18
C LYS A 3 14.96 4.15 44.26
N LYS A 4 13.84 3.57 44.73
CA LYS A 4 12.47 4.04 44.47
C LYS A 4 12.33 5.48 44.93
N SER A 5 11.59 6.30 44.19
CA SER A 5 11.13 7.61 44.64
C SER A 5 9.61 7.64 44.62
N ASP A 6 9.02 7.38 45.78
CA ASP A 6 7.65 7.76 46.12
C ASP A 6 7.63 9.25 46.50
N ARG A 7 6.64 10.00 46.00
CA ARG A 7 6.13 11.18 46.72
C ARG A 7 4.60 11.20 46.66
N THR A 8 4.08 11.03 47.86
CA THR A 8 2.72 11.20 48.35
C THR A 8 2.34 12.67 48.49
N GLY A 9 1.03 12.92 48.50
CA GLY A 9 0.42 13.91 49.39
C GLY A 9 -0.27 15.10 48.73
N ALA A 10 -1.62 15.12 48.75
CA ALA A 10 -2.39 16.03 49.61
C ALA A 10 -3.91 15.87 49.37
N HIS A 11 -4.64 15.87 50.48
CA HIS A 11 -6.09 15.72 50.62
C HIS A 11 -6.85 17.06 50.62
N SER A 12 -8.02 17.08 49.95
CA SER A 12 -9.35 17.65 50.35
C SER A 12 -9.50 19.15 50.74
N PRO A 13 -10.71 19.75 50.91
CA PRO A 13 -12.10 19.30 50.69
C PRO A 13 -13.05 20.32 49.99
N GLY A 14 -14.26 19.84 49.60
CA GLY A 14 -15.50 20.65 49.58
C GLY A 14 -15.69 21.58 48.36
N VAL A 15 -16.88 21.99 47.91
CA VAL A 15 -18.22 22.09 48.50
C VAL A 15 -19.22 22.30 47.34
N SER A 16 -20.48 21.90 47.56
CA SER A 16 -21.74 22.35 46.94
C SER A 16 -22.19 21.84 45.57
N ILE A 17 -23.21 20.99 45.65
CA ILE A 17 -24.32 20.82 44.70
C ILE A 17 -25.14 22.13 44.64
N PRO A 18 -25.74 22.46 43.49
CA PRO A 18 -27.15 22.85 43.52
C PRO A 18 -28.00 21.98 42.59
N ALA A 19 -29.20 21.71 43.10
CA ALA A 19 -30.31 21.05 42.46
C ALA A 19 -30.94 21.94 41.37
N GLY A 20 -31.66 21.30 40.45
CA GLY A 20 -32.73 21.93 39.68
C GLY A 20 -32.42 22.12 38.20
N GLY A 21 -33.15 21.40 37.36
CA GLY A 21 -33.16 21.65 35.92
C GLY A 21 -33.57 20.42 35.12
N GLU A 22 -34.85 20.05 35.19
CA GLU A 22 -35.47 19.26 34.12
C GLU A 22 -35.29 20.02 32.80
N ALA A 23 -34.52 19.45 31.89
CA ALA A 23 -34.54 19.80 30.48
C ALA A 23 -34.88 18.55 29.69
N GLN A 24 -36.18 18.42 29.42
CA GLN A 24 -36.71 17.60 28.35
C GLN A 24 -35.97 17.89 27.04
N GLY A 25 -35.86 16.85 26.21
CA GLY A 25 -35.77 17.05 24.77
C GLY A 25 -34.37 17.26 24.21
N ALA A 26 -33.63 16.18 24.06
CA ALA A 26 -32.80 16.02 22.88
C ALA A 26 -32.69 14.54 22.55
N HIS A 27 -33.68 14.06 21.79
CA HIS A 27 -33.55 12.87 20.96
C HIS A 27 -32.35 13.13 20.03
N ARG A 28 -31.14 12.80 20.49
CA ARG A 28 -29.93 12.82 19.68
C ARG A 28 -30.12 11.76 18.61
N ARG A 29 -30.70 12.19 17.49
CA ARG A 29 -30.64 11.53 16.18
C ARG A 29 -29.18 11.10 15.98
N ARG A 30 -28.90 9.83 16.24
CA ARG A 30 -27.63 9.21 15.89
C ARG A 30 -27.57 9.21 14.36
N LYS A 31 -26.90 10.23 13.79
CA LYS A 31 -26.58 10.25 12.36
C LYS A 31 -25.83 8.95 12.00
N PRO A 32 -26.11 8.35 10.82
CA PRO A 32 -25.57 7.04 10.46
C PRO A 32 -24.06 7.14 10.25
N ARG A 33 -23.30 6.75 11.29
CA ARG A 33 -21.82 6.75 11.28
C ARG A 33 -21.23 5.50 10.61
N ALA A 34 -22.08 4.57 10.16
CA ALA A 34 -21.68 3.29 9.59
C ALA A 34 -21.13 3.42 8.16
N THR A 35 -21.68 4.32 7.34
CA THR A 35 -21.30 4.45 5.93
C THR A 35 -19.90 5.07 5.75
N LYS A 36 -19.55 6.16 6.46
CA LYS A 36 -18.19 6.77 6.39
C LYS A 36 -17.04 5.78 6.62
N LYS A 37 -17.24 4.74 7.45
CA LYS A 37 -16.21 3.73 7.72
C LYS A 37 -15.87 2.89 6.49
N LYS A 38 -16.84 2.55 5.64
CA LYS A 38 -16.63 1.63 4.50
C LYS A 38 -15.74 2.26 3.42
N SER A 39 -15.99 3.51 3.02
CA SER A 39 -15.15 4.18 2.00
C SER A 39 -13.75 4.49 2.53
N SER A 40 -13.63 4.86 3.81
CA SER A 40 -12.32 5.09 4.41
C SER A 40 -11.47 3.81 4.44
N LYS A 41 -12.12 2.64 4.59
CA LYS A 41 -11.46 1.33 4.54
C LYS A 41 -11.05 0.97 3.12
N LEU A 42 -11.90 1.23 2.12
CA LEU A 42 -11.59 1.01 0.70
C LEU A 42 -10.44 1.90 0.23
N LEU A 43 -10.44 3.19 0.58
CA LEU A 43 -9.35 4.12 0.28
C LEU A 43 -8.02 3.70 0.93
N ARG A 44 -8.05 3.27 2.20
CA ARG A 44 -6.84 2.74 2.86
C ARG A 44 -6.32 1.48 2.18
N LYS A 45 -7.20 0.57 1.76
CA LYS A 45 -6.82 -0.60 0.98
C LYS A 45 -6.23 -0.19 -0.37
N ALA A 46 -6.87 0.72 -1.10
CA ALA A 46 -6.39 1.21 -2.39
C ALA A 46 -4.99 1.83 -2.26
N SER A 47 -4.78 2.66 -1.24
CA SER A 47 -3.48 3.25 -0.94
C SER A 47 -2.42 2.20 -0.61
N SER A 48 -2.73 1.23 0.24
CA SER A 48 -1.80 0.14 0.55
C SER A 48 -1.46 -0.72 -0.68
N THR A 49 -2.45 -1.04 -1.52
CA THR A 49 -2.24 -1.79 -2.76
C THR A 49 -1.42 -0.96 -3.76
N ALA A 50 -1.63 0.35 -3.84
CA ALA A 50 -0.86 1.24 -4.71
C ALA A 50 0.61 1.32 -4.28
N LEU A 51 0.88 1.40 -2.97
CA LEU A 51 2.26 1.34 -2.46
C LEU A 51 2.94 0.02 -2.87
N ARG A 52 2.23 -1.11 -2.71
CA ARG A 52 2.73 -2.41 -3.17
C ARG A 52 2.97 -2.45 -4.68
N ALA A 53 2.12 -1.83 -5.48
CA ALA A 53 2.31 -1.73 -6.92
C ALA A 53 3.59 -0.93 -7.27
N VAL A 54 3.89 0.12 -6.52
CA VAL A 54 5.15 0.88 -6.66
C VAL A 54 6.36 0.01 -6.32
N ASP A 55 6.29 -0.78 -5.24
CA ASP A 55 7.36 -1.72 -4.89
C ASP A 55 7.57 -2.77 -5.99
N ASP A 56 6.48 -3.37 -6.48
CA ASP A 56 6.53 -4.36 -7.56
C ASP A 56 7.07 -3.75 -8.87
N PHE A 57 6.76 -2.48 -9.17
CA PHE A 57 7.33 -1.75 -10.29
C PHE A 57 8.83 -1.51 -10.14
N ASN A 58 9.27 -1.09 -8.95
CA ASN A 58 10.70 -0.89 -8.68
C ASN A 58 11.49 -2.21 -8.81
N ASN A 59 10.93 -3.31 -8.33
CA ASN A 59 11.53 -4.63 -8.49
C ASN A 59 11.60 -5.05 -9.96
N LEU A 60 10.54 -4.82 -10.75
CA LEU A 60 10.55 -5.05 -12.20
C LEU A 60 11.64 -4.22 -12.89
N ARG A 61 11.79 -2.95 -12.51
CA ARG A 61 12.82 -2.07 -13.06
C ARG A 61 14.23 -2.60 -12.77
N GLN A 62 14.48 -3.11 -11.57
CA GLN A 62 15.76 -3.73 -11.22
C GLN A 62 16.03 -5.00 -12.03
N ALA A 63 15.03 -5.89 -12.13
CA ALA A 63 15.13 -7.11 -12.93
C ALA A 63 15.39 -6.79 -14.42
N LYS A 64 14.71 -5.77 -14.96
CA LYS A 64 14.96 -5.31 -16.32
C LYS A 64 16.39 -4.79 -16.50
N ARG A 65 16.91 -3.97 -15.58
CA ARG A 65 18.31 -3.51 -15.68
C ARG A 65 19.31 -4.66 -15.68
N ALA A 66 19.09 -5.69 -14.86
CA ALA A 66 19.94 -6.88 -14.86
C ALA A 66 19.89 -7.59 -16.21
N PHE A 67 18.72 -7.66 -16.83
CA PHE A 67 18.56 -8.18 -18.19
C PHE A 67 19.28 -7.32 -19.23
N ASP A 68 19.12 -5.99 -19.17
CA ASP A 68 19.79 -5.04 -20.08
C ASP A 68 21.32 -5.17 -19.98
N CYS A 69 21.89 -5.36 -18.77
CA CYS A 69 23.32 -5.61 -18.61
C CYS A 69 23.78 -6.93 -19.27
N ILE A 70 22.93 -7.96 -19.26
CA ILE A 70 23.23 -9.21 -19.95
C ILE A 70 23.16 -8.99 -21.46
N GLU A 71 22.20 -8.22 -21.97
CA GLU A 71 22.14 -7.87 -23.39
C GLU A 71 23.38 -7.08 -23.83
N ASP A 72 23.80 -6.08 -23.05
CA ASP A 72 25.01 -5.28 -23.32
C ASP A 72 26.26 -6.17 -23.38
N LEU A 73 26.39 -7.16 -22.48
CA LEU A 73 27.48 -8.13 -22.49
C LEU A 73 27.53 -8.96 -23.79
N LEU A 74 26.37 -9.20 -24.41
CA LEU A 74 26.24 -9.98 -25.64
C LEU A 74 26.40 -9.13 -26.91
N ILE A 75 26.35 -7.79 -26.78
CA ILE A 75 26.50 -6.87 -27.90
C ILE A 75 27.99 -6.49 -28.00
N PRO A 76 28.66 -6.75 -29.14
CA PRO A 76 30.03 -6.30 -29.32
C PRO A 76 30.09 -4.76 -29.37
N HIS A 77 30.57 -4.13 -28.30
CA HIS A 77 30.63 -2.67 -28.16
C HIS A 77 31.74 -2.00 -28.99
N ASN A 78 32.72 -2.77 -29.48
CA ASN A 78 33.75 -2.26 -30.38
C ASN A 78 34.26 -3.37 -31.30
N PRO A 79 34.02 -3.30 -32.62
CA PRO A 79 34.51 -4.31 -33.56
C PRO A 79 36.05 -4.32 -33.70
N HIS A 80 36.75 -3.34 -33.12
CA HIS A 80 38.21 -3.19 -33.14
C HIS A 80 38.88 -3.35 -31.77
N ALA A 81 38.13 -3.36 -30.66
CA ALA A 81 38.66 -3.73 -29.35
C ALA A 81 38.20 -5.15 -29.04
N ILE A 82 39.06 -6.11 -29.38
CA ILE A 82 38.83 -7.52 -29.13
C ILE A 82 39.11 -7.79 -27.64
N GLU A 83 38.20 -7.38 -26.76
CA GLU A 83 38.06 -8.08 -25.48
C GLU A 83 37.33 -9.38 -25.79
N MET A 84 38.10 -10.46 -26.02
CA MET A 84 37.53 -11.79 -26.20
C MET A 84 36.95 -12.28 -24.87
N ILE A 85 35.70 -11.92 -24.60
CA ILE A 85 34.97 -12.53 -23.50
C ILE A 85 34.44 -13.87 -24.03
N TYR A 86 35.12 -14.96 -23.66
CA TYR A 86 34.72 -16.31 -24.05
C TYR A 86 33.67 -16.81 -23.06
N PHE A 87 32.44 -16.95 -23.54
CA PHE A 87 31.37 -17.63 -22.80
C PHE A 87 31.00 -18.91 -23.53
N GLU A 88 30.88 -20.02 -22.82
CA GLU A 88 30.21 -21.15 -23.43
C GLU A 88 28.71 -20.84 -23.56
N PRO A 89 28.05 -21.25 -24.66
CA PRO A 89 26.59 -21.13 -24.79
C PRO A 89 25.81 -21.78 -23.63
N GLY A 90 26.42 -22.73 -22.93
CA GLY A 90 25.89 -23.36 -21.72
C GLY A 90 25.90 -22.46 -20.49
N ASP A 91 26.79 -21.47 -20.41
CA ASP A 91 26.97 -20.61 -19.23
C ASP A 91 25.96 -19.47 -19.20
N LEU A 92 25.64 -18.90 -20.37
CA LEU A 92 24.75 -17.75 -20.49
C LEU A 92 23.26 -18.13 -20.55
N ARG A 93 22.94 -19.31 -21.08
CA ARG A 93 21.55 -19.76 -21.24
C ARG A 93 20.80 -19.83 -19.89
N PRO A 94 21.35 -20.41 -18.81
CA PRO A 94 20.71 -20.41 -17.50
C PRO A 94 20.48 -18.99 -16.96
N LEU A 95 21.46 -18.10 -17.14
CA LEU A 95 21.40 -16.71 -16.67
C LEU A 95 20.28 -15.93 -17.38
N VAL A 96 20.24 -15.99 -18.71
CA VAL A 96 19.19 -15.36 -19.53
C VAL A 96 17.81 -15.94 -19.19
N THR A 97 17.72 -17.26 -18.99
CA THR A 97 16.46 -17.93 -18.62
C THR A 97 15.97 -17.46 -17.25
N ALA A 98 16.85 -17.39 -16.25
CA ALA A 98 16.54 -16.92 -14.91
C ALA A 98 16.10 -15.45 -14.91
N ALA A 99 16.82 -14.59 -15.64
CA ALA A 99 16.46 -13.17 -15.76
C ALA A 99 15.07 -13.00 -16.42
N ASN A 100 14.81 -13.71 -17.52
CA ASN A 100 13.51 -13.72 -18.19
C ASN A 100 12.38 -14.20 -17.30
N GLU A 101 12.60 -15.26 -16.52
CA GLU A 101 11.65 -15.72 -15.52
C GLU A 101 11.34 -14.64 -14.49
N GLU A 102 12.36 -13.96 -13.97
CA GLU A 102 12.17 -12.97 -12.92
C GLU A 102 11.44 -11.72 -13.41
N VAL A 103 11.76 -11.23 -14.61
CA VAL A 103 11.01 -10.16 -15.27
C VAL A 103 9.55 -10.57 -15.46
N ARG A 104 9.27 -11.80 -15.93
CA ARG A 104 7.89 -12.30 -16.07
C ARG A 104 7.16 -12.40 -14.73
N ARG A 105 7.82 -12.88 -13.68
CA ARG A 105 7.27 -12.96 -12.32
C ARG A 105 6.87 -11.57 -11.82
N HIS A 106 7.74 -10.58 -11.95
CA HIS A 106 7.45 -9.21 -11.51
C HIS A 106 6.37 -8.53 -12.34
N MET A 107 6.37 -8.72 -13.67
CA MET A 107 5.30 -8.22 -14.53
C MET A 107 3.92 -8.78 -14.10
N ALA A 108 3.83 -10.06 -13.77
CA ALA A 108 2.60 -10.68 -13.32
C ALA A 108 2.12 -10.12 -11.97
N LYS A 109 3.04 -9.90 -11.01
CA LYS A 109 2.73 -9.28 -9.72
C LYS A 109 2.23 -7.85 -9.90
N LEU A 110 2.93 -7.05 -10.70
CA LEU A 110 2.58 -5.66 -10.99
C LEU A 110 1.20 -5.55 -11.64
N ARG A 111 0.89 -6.39 -12.65
CA ARG A 111 -0.44 -6.41 -13.28
C ARG A 111 -1.55 -6.63 -12.25
N LYS A 112 -1.42 -7.67 -11.41
CA LYS A 112 -2.38 -7.96 -10.34
C LYS A 112 -2.51 -6.80 -9.35
N ALA A 113 -1.41 -6.13 -9.01
CA ALA A 113 -1.44 -5.00 -8.10
C ALA A 113 -2.19 -3.79 -8.71
N VAL A 114 -1.92 -3.48 -9.98
CA VAL A 114 -2.60 -2.40 -10.73
C VAL A 114 -4.09 -2.69 -10.89
N GLU A 115 -4.45 -3.91 -11.29
CA GLU A 115 -5.85 -4.37 -11.34
C GLU A 115 -6.51 -4.21 -9.97
N GLY A 116 -5.85 -4.65 -8.90
CA GLY A 116 -6.36 -4.51 -7.53
C GLY A 116 -6.57 -3.05 -7.09
N VAL A 117 -5.70 -2.12 -7.50
CA VAL A 117 -5.90 -0.69 -7.26
C VAL A 117 -7.11 -0.19 -8.04
N HIS A 118 -7.23 -0.54 -9.32
CA HIS A 118 -8.33 -0.13 -10.17
C HIS A 118 -9.69 -0.57 -9.61
N GLU A 119 -9.81 -1.84 -9.23
CA GLU A 119 -11.04 -2.39 -8.63
C GLU A 119 -11.40 -1.68 -7.32
N LEU A 120 -10.42 -1.39 -6.46
CA LEU A 120 -10.66 -0.67 -5.21
C LEU A 120 -11.09 0.79 -5.43
N LEU A 121 -10.60 1.44 -6.48
CA LEU A 121 -11.00 2.80 -6.85
C LEU A 121 -12.42 2.83 -7.43
N LEU A 122 -12.77 1.88 -8.30
CA LEU A 122 -14.14 1.71 -8.79
C LEU A 122 -15.12 1.45 -7.65
N ALA A 123 -14.81 0.49 -6.77
CA ALA A 123 -15.61 0.19 -5.59
C ALA A 123 -15.76 1.42 -4.68
N THR A 124 -14.71 2.25 -4.55
CA THR A 124 -14.78 3.50 -3.77
C THR A 124 -15.71 4.53 -4.41
N ARG A 125 -15.67 4.65 -5.75
CA ARG A 125 -16.53 5.57 -6.52
C ARG A 125 -18.00 5.17 -6.41
N GLU A 126 -18.31 3.89 -6.57
CA GLU A 126 -19.66 3.35 -6.40
C GLU A 126 -20.18 3.59 -4.98
N ASP A 127 -19.37 3.30 -3.95
CA ASP A 127 -19.70 3.56 -2.55
C ASP A 127 -19.98 5.07 -2.29
N SER A 128 -19.35 5.96 -3.07
CA SER A 128 -19.59 7.41 -3.01
C SER A 128 -20.88 7.82 -3.71
N LEU A 129 -21.16 7.26 -4.90
CA LEU A 129 -22.37 7.56 -5.69
C LEU A 129 -23.65 7.12 -4.97
N VAL A 130 -23.63 5.92 -4.37
CA VAL A 130 -24.71 5.41 -3.53
C VAL A 130 -24.95 6.33 -2.32
N ARG A 131 -23.89 6.92 -1.74
CA ARG A 131 -24.03 7.85 -0.61
C ARG A 131 -24.56 9.22 -1.00
N SER A 132 -24.31 9.68 -2.21
CA SER A 132 -24.88 10.93 -2.72
C SER A 132 -26.35 10.80 -3.11
N GLY A 133 -26.96 9.60 -3.03
CA GLY A 133 -28.34 9.36 -3.45
C GLY A 133 -28.52 9.42 -4.97
N LEU A 134 -27.44 9.29 -5.74
CA LEU A 134 -27.47 9.28 -7.20
C LEU A 134 -27.77 7.89 -7.77
N ILE A 135 -27.76 6.85 -6.94
CA ILE A 135 -28.08 5.47 -7.28
C ILE A 135 -28.85 4.88 -6.09
N GLU A 136 -30.09 4.43 -6.30
CA GLU A 136 -30.84 3.67 -5.29
C GLU A 136 -30.31 2.23 -5.21
N GLN A 137 -30.25 1.68 -3.99
CA GLN A 137 -29.93 0.27 -3.79
C GLN A 137 -31.12 -0.57 -4.26
N ALA A 138 -30.95 -1.29 -5.36
CA ALA A 138 -31.83 -2.36 -5.79
C ALA A 138 -31.66 -3.61 -4.91
#